data_AF-A0A0D5NH71-F1
#
_entry.id   AF-A0A0D5NH71-F1
#
_cell.length_a   1.000
_cell.length_b   1.000
_cell.length_c   1.000
_cell.angle_alpha   90.00
_cell.angle_beta   90.00
_cell.angle_gamma   90.00
#
_symmetry.space_group_name_H-M   'P 1'
#
loop_
_entity.id
_entity.type
_entity.pdbx_description
1 polymer ?
#
loop_
_entity_poly.entity_id
_entity_poly.type
_entity_poly.pdbx_seq_one_letter_code
_entity_poly.pdbx_strand_id
1 'polypeptide(L)'
;MTFSPNQALYGPSIQIDPLFPYYQQRSEDSIAEEIEWAGYRNVHYFVVNENVVNRSLIDAFHKRGMSVWAMVIGNGTFSTERFPDEWPSWQMELLKETSDGFWRLSPFSSEYVQWKKSAMAKLVAEYPFDGIEIAEPYFPEWGGIERGVYGDIGPLARREFRERFGLEMPDFRNPDFPDYYKKNPDTYEAWIRFRVDAVNGFINEMINGIGGVRETRPDILVATWSLAVDAGPDSVKLLKEDQGLDAPSMIAKVRPNIHYLQTHWPDWGRGDLPADYVKNYRPFIDQIRSQFPEIPLAVQADIGSSKTMIKSGDWLNRFIAAAEDLGFASWTAYEYHIGGYMYDTRPEPVNWSRKGKHNIVISFNKRVDVNSAANSANYTILENGRERIADWKSITVDGNRIFLESEQLPEGTFEIEIRHILDTPDRWLYKDRRANSVLEGTMMSFSGITNSFIEK
;
A
#
# COMPACT_ATOMS: atom_id res chain seq x y z
N MET A 1 -24.90 -8.07 4.36
CA MET A 1 -24.07 -9.27 4.13
C MET A 1 -23.06 -9.32 5.27
N THR A 2 -23.02 -10.40 6.03
CA THR A 2 -22.00 -10.59 7.06
C THR A 2 -20.69 -10.93 6.37
N PHE A 3 -19.71 -10.03 6.48
CA PHE A 3 -18.36 -10.20 5.96
C PHE A 3 -17.72 -11.45 6.56
N SER A 4 -17.10 -12.30 5.74
CA SER A 4 -16.30 -13.41 6.26
C SER A 4 -14.87 -12.93 6.44
N PRO A 5 -14.24 -13.12 7.62
CA PRO A 5 -12.82 -12.77 7.84
C PRO A 5 -11.88 -13.37 6.79
N ASN A 6 -12.25 -14.50 6.18
CA ASN A 6 -11.45 -15.11 5.12
C ASN A 6 -11.33 -14.25 3.86
N GLN A 7 -12.27 -13.34 3.57
CA GLN A 7 -12.20 -12.51 2.36
C GLN A 7 -11.02 -11.54 2.37
N ALA A 8 -10.60 -11.09 3.55
CA ALA A 8 -9.50 -10.13 3.71
C ALA A 8 -8.12 -10.71 3.35
N LEU A 9 -7.99 -12.05 3.28
CA LEU A 9 -6.71 -12.75 3.04
C LEU A 9 -6.45 -13.02 1.55
N TYR A 10 -7.46 -12.91 0.68
CA TYR A 10 -7.35 -13.38 -0.70
C TYR A 10 -7.79 -12.33 -1.71
N GLY A 11 -7.28 -12.48 -2.93
CA GLY A 11 -7.71 -11.71 -4.08
C GLY A 11 -6.98 -10.37 -4.25
N PRO A 12 -7.43 -9.53 -5.18
CA PRO A 12 -6.71 -8.33 -5.58
C PRO A 12 -6.73 -7.29 -4.46
N SER A 13 -5.55 -6.76 -4.15
CA SER A 13 -5.39 -5.68 -3.19
C SER A 13 -4.50 -4.56 -3.70
N ILE A 14 -4.57 -3.41 -3.03
CA ILE A 14 -3.81 -2.22 -3.41
C ILE A 14 -3.40 -1.43 -2.18
N GLN A 15 -2.24 -0.78 -2.24
CA GLN A 15 -1.83 0.17 -1.21
C GLN A 15 -2.34 1.57 -1.54
N ILE A 16 -2.79 2.28 -0.50
CA ILE A 16 -3.12 3.70 -0.58
C ILE A 16 -2.49 4.43 0.61
N ASP A 17 -1.87 5.57 0.36
CA ASP A 17 -1.51 6.57 1.35
C ASP A 17 -2.42 7.79 1.16
N PRO A 18 -3.43 7.97 2.04
CA PRO A 18 -4.37 9.07 1.93
C PRO A 18 -3.73 10.46 2.01
N LEU A 19 -2.48 10.60 2.46
CA LEU A 19 -1.79 11.89 2.50
C LEU A 19 -1.38 12.39 1.11
N PHE A 20 -1.35 11.54 0.09
CA PHE A 20 -1.06 12.00 -1.27
C PHE A 20 -2.13 12.98 -1.79
N PRO A 21 -1.72 14.03 -2.53
CA PRO A 21 -2.64 15.02 -3.10
C PRO A 21 -3.77 14.42 -3.95
N TYR A 22 -3.57 13.22 -4.51
CA TYR A 22 -4.58 12.50 -5.29
C TYR A 22 -5.87 12.19 -4.52
N TYR A 23 -5.75 11.88 -3.24
CA TYR A 23 -6.87 11.53 -2.36
C TYR A 23 -7.50 12.75 -1.68
N GLN A 24 -6.85 13.91 -1.74
CA GLN A 24 -7.29 15.11 -1.03
C GLN A 24 -8.38 15.87 -1.80
N GLN A 25 -9.19 16.65 -1.09
CA GLN A 25 -10.24 17.50 -1.70
C GLN A 25 -11.25 16.71 -2.57
N ARG A 26 -11.64 15.53 -2.09
CA ARG A 26 -12.76 14.71 -2.59
C ARG A 26 -13.30 13.91 -1.40
N SER A 27 -14.51 13.38 -1.51
CA SER A 27 -15.08 12.57 -0.46
C SER A 27 -14.42 11.20 -0.39
N GLU A 28 -14.46 10.62 0.80
CA GLU A 28 -14.04 9.26 1.08
C GLU A 28 -14.81 8.23 0.24
N ASP A 29 -16.11 8.45 0.03
CA ASP A 29 -16.95 7.56 -0.77
C ASP A 29 -16.58 7.58 -2.26
N SER A 30 -16.11 8.73 -2.77
CA SER A 30 -15.57 8.85 -4.12
C SER A 30 -14.24 8.10 -4.26
N ILE A 31 -13.35 8.15 -3.26
CA ILE A 31 -12.11 7.35 -3.25
C ILE A 31 -12.45 5.86 -3.25
N ALA A 32 -13.31 5.42 -2.31
CA ALA A 32 -13.65 4.02 -2.17
C ALA A 32 -14.36 3.47 -3.43
N GLU A 33 -15.21 4.26 -4.09
CA GLU A 33 -15.83 3.87 -5.36
C GLU A 33 -14.82 3.66 -6.49
N GLU A 34 -13.84 4.55 -6.60
CA GLU A 34 -12.83 4.45 -7.65
C GLU A 34 -11.99 3.17 -7.49
N ILE A 35 -11.59 2.86 -6.26
CA ILE A 35 -10.86 1.64 -5.93
C ILE A 35 -11.72 0.38 -6.17
N GLU A 36 -13.01 0.43 -5.85
CA GLU A 36 -13.96 -0.67 -6.13
C GLU A 36 -14.06 -0.94 -7.64
N TRP A 37 -14.23 0.11 -8.45
CA TRP A 37 -14.33 -0.03 -9.92
C TRP A 37 -13.03 -0.47 -10.56
N ALA A 38 -11.90 -0.17 -9.95
CA ALA A 38 -10.60 -0.72 -10.37
C ALA A 38 -10.46 -2.23 -10.06
N GLY A 39 -11.43 -2.83 -9.35
CA GLY A 39 -11.52 -4.28 -9.13
C GLY A 39 -10.87 -4.76 -7.84
N TYR A 40 -10.41 -3.85 -6.97
CA TYR A 40 -9.77 -4.22 -5.71
C TYR A 40 -10.80 -4.63 -4.66
N ARG A 41 -10.44 -5.63 -3.85
CA ARG A 41 -11.27 -6.14 -2.75
C ARG A 41 -10.66 -5.86 -1.38
N ASN A 42 -9.35 -5.68 -1.33
CA ASN A 42 -8.63 -5.36 -0.11
C ASN A 42 -7.79 -4.10 -0.31
N VAL A 43 -7.72 -3.27 0.72
CA VAL A 43 -6.94 -2.04 0.74
C VAL A 43 -5.94 -2.10 1.87
N HIS A 44 -4.68 -1.86 1.53
CA HIS A 44 -3.60 -1.67 2.49
C HIS A 44 -3.49 -0.17 2.74
N TYR A 45 -4.13 0.30 3.82
CA TYR A 45 -4.10 1.70 4.22
C TYR A 45 -2.74 1.99 4.85
N PHE A 46 -1.94 2.84 4.20
CA PHE A 46 -0.64 3.25 4.68
C PHE A 46 -0.79 4.23 5.86
N VAL A 47 -0.37 3.79 7.04
CA VAL A 47 -0.43 4.57 8.28
C VAL A 47 0.92 5.26 8.48
N VAL A 48 1.05 6.46 7.92
CA VAL A 48 2.26 7.30 8.08
C VAL A 48 2.45 7.75 9.54
N ASN A 49 1.35 8.02 10.23
CA ASN A 49 1.33 8.35 11.65
C ASN A 49 0.09 7.71 12.29
N GLU A 50 0.29 6.89 13.33
CA GLU A 50 -0.76 6.14 14.02
C GLU A 50 -1.80 7.05 14.70
N ASN A 51 -1.48 8.34 14.87
CA ASN A 51 -2.38 9.33 15.44
C ASN A 51 -3.21 10.08 14.39
N VAL A 52 -2.96 9.88 13.10
CA VAL A 52 -3.61 10.60 12.00
C VAL A 52 -4.17 9.59 11.01
N VAL A 53 -5.39 9.11 11.29
CA VAL A 53 -6.08 8.09 10.49
C VAL A 53 -7.48 8.59 10.11
N ASN A 54 -7.83 8.49 8.83
CA ASN A 54 -9.16 8.85 8.35
C ASN A 54 -10.13 7.68 8.55
N ARG A 55 -10.86 7.66 9.67
CA ARG A 55 -11.91 6.65 9.93
C ARG A 55 -12.96 6.62 8.83
N SER A 56 -13.43 7.78 8.39
CA SER A 56 -14.51 7.87 7.40
C SER A 56 -14.12 7.21 6.07
N LEU A 57 -12.83 7.15 5.76
CA LEU A 57 -12.33 6.45 4.58
C LEU A 57 -12.40 4.93 4.75
N ILE A 58 -12.04 4.42 5.94
CA ILE A 58 -12.19 3.01 6.29
C ILE A 58 -13.67 2.60 6.20
N ASP A 59 -14.56 3.39 6.79
CA ASP A 59 -16.00 3.14 6.75
C ASP A 59 -16.56 3.16 5.31
N ALA A 60 -16.02 4.03 4.44
CA ALA A 60 -16.40 4.09 3.02
C ALA A 60 -15.99 2.82 2.25
N PHE A 61 -14.80 2.27 2.52
CA PHE A 61 -14.38 0.97 1.97
C PHE A 61 -15.28 -0.17 2.44
N HIS A 62 -15.56 -0.22 3.75
CA HIS A 62 -16.42 -1.24 4.35
C HIS A 62 -17.83 -1.22 3.79
N LYS A 63 -18.41 -0.04 3.58
CA LYS A 63 -19.73 0.13 2.96
C LYS A 63 -19.82 -0.49 1.56
N ARG A 64 -18.69 -0.62 0.87
CA ARG A 64 -18.54 -1.19 -0.47
C ARG A 64 -18.09 -2.64 -0.48
N GLY A 65 -18.03 -3.29 0.68
CA GLY A 65 -17.64 -4.69 0.71
C GLY A 65 -16.14 -4.92 0.53
N MET A 66 -15.28 -3.92 0.82
CA MET A 66 -13.83 -4.06 0.79
C MET A 66 -13.25 -4.17 2.19
N SER A 67 -12.24 -5.02 2.38
CA SER A 67 -11.49 -5.12 3.63
C SER A 67 -10.35 -4.11 3.67
N VAL A 68 -10.02 -3.63 4.87
CA VAL A 68 -8.97 -2.62 5.08
C VAL A 68 -7.94 -3.12 6.09
N TRP A 69 -6.69 -3.19 5.65
CA TRP A 69 -5.52 -3.52 6.45
C TRP A 69 -4.80 -2.24 6.88
N ALA A 70 -4.46 -2.12 8.16
CA ALA A 70 -3.56 -1.08 8.63
C ALA A 70 -2.10 -1.47 8.31
N MET A 71 -1.50 -0.80 7.32
CA MET A 71 -0.09 -0.94 6.99
C MET A 71 0.73 0.07 7.78
N VAL A 72 1.36 -0.38 8.86
CA VAL A 72 2.16 0.47 9.75
C VAL A 72 3.64 0.31 9.41
N ILE A 73 4.40 1.40 9.41
CA ILE A 73 5.87 1.34 9.21
C ILE A 73 6.53 0.69 10.42
N GLY A 74 7.45 -0.23 10.20
CA GLY A 74 8.18 -0.97 11.21
C GLY A 74 9.19 -0.11 11.94
N ASN A 75 10.47 -0.21 11.57
CA ASN A 75 11.61 0.31 12.34
C ASN A 75 12.04 1.73 11.91
N GLY A 76 11.04 2.60 11.70
CA GLY A 76 11.30 4.00 11.40
C GLY A 76 10.03 4.83 11.22
N THR A 77 10.20 6.07 10.79
CA THR A 77 9.08 6.99 10.53
C THR A 77 9.46 8.12 9.56
N PHE A 78 8.47 8.57 8.79
CA PHE A 78 8.52 9.84 8.02
C PHE A 78 7.97 11.03 8.82
N SER A 79 7.36 10.80 9.99
CA SER A 79 6.81 11.84 10.85
C SER A 79 7.06 11.54 12.33
N THR A 80 7.60 12.53 13.03
CA THR A 80 7.80 12.49 14.49
C THR A 80 6.74 13.31 15.22
N GLU A 81 5.66 13.70 14.53
CA GLU A 81 4.57 14.43 15.15
C GLU A 81 3.96 13.58 16.28
N ARG A 82 3.86 14.18 17.49
CA ARG A 82 3.37 13.56 18.73
C ARG A 82 4.26 12.45 19.29
N PHE A 83 5.51 12.35 18.83
CA PHE A 83 6.50 11.56 19.54
C PHE A 83 6.88 12.30 20.84
N PRO A 84 7.25 11.59 21.91
CA PRO A 84 7.74 12.21 23.13
C PRO A 84 9.11 12.85 22.89
N ASP A 85 9.49 13.88 23.66
CA ASP A 85 10.69 14.69 23.41
C ASP A 85 12.00 13.88 23.39
N GLU A 86 12.05 12.75 24.10
CA GLU A 86 13.18 11.84 24.16
C GLU A 86 13.36 10.93 22.94
N TRP A 87 12.44 10.96 21.97
CA TRP A 87 12.49 10.08 20.80
C TRP A 87 13.82 10.08 20.01
N PRO A 88 14.63 11.17 19.95
CA PRO A 88 15.91 11.12 19.26
C PRO A 88 16.88 10.09 19.83
N SER A 89 16.72 9.70 21.10
CA SER A 89 17.52 8.65 21.74
C SER A 89 17.22 7.23 21.23
N TRP A 90 16.12 7.06 20.49
CA TRP A 90 15.68 5.78 19.95
C TRP A 90 16.37 5.42 18.63
N GLN A 91 17.09 6.35 18.02
CA GLN A 91 17.58 6.19 16.66
C GLN A 91 18.68 5.13 16.53
N MET A 92 18.70 4.47 15.37
CA MET A 92 19.83 3.63 14.95
C MET A 92 21.06 4.48 14.63
N GLU A 93 22.25 3.91 14.80
CA GLU A 93 23.47 4.46 14.17
C GLU A 93 23.78 3.64 12.91
N LEU A 94 24.05 4.32 11.80
CA LEU A 94 24.53 3.70 10.56
C LEU A 94 26.04 3.93 10.40
N LEU A 95 26.70 3.15 9.53
CA LEU A 95 28.10 3.40 9.17
C LEU A 95 28.32 4.84 8.66
N LYS A 96 27.34 5.37 7.92
CA LYS A 96 27.24 6.72 7.39
C LYS A 96 25.78 7.17 7.48
N GLU A 97 25.56 8.40 7.96
CA GLU A 97 24.25 9.01 8.01
C GLU A 97 23.63 9.20 6.61
N THR A 98 22.31 9.04 6.55
CA THR A 98 21.48 9.24 5.35
C THR A 98 20.62 10.50 5.54
N SER A 99 20.39 11.23 4.45
CA SER A 99 19.50 12.40 4.42
C SER A 99 18.39 12.16 3.40
N ASP A 100 17.52 11.20 3.71
CA ASP A 100 16.42 10.73 2.87
C ASP A 100 15.04 11.06 3.44
N GLY A 101 14.98 11.80 4.55
CA GLY A 101 13.73 12.17 5.22
C GLY A 101 13.11 11.06 6.07
N PHE A 102 13.81 9.94 6.25
CA PHE A 102 13.35 8.79 7.04
C PHE A 102 14.20 8.60 8.30
N TRP A 103 13.54 8.64 9.46
CA TRP A 103 14.17 8.39 10.75
C TRP A 103 14.17 6.89 11.04
N ARG A 104 15.35 6.30 11.22
CA ARG A 104 15.51 4.87 11.54
C ARG A 104 15.57 4.67 13.04
N LEU A 105 14.68 3.84 13.57
CA LEU A 105 14.49 3.65 15.01
C LEU A 105 14.95 2.25 15.40
N SER A 106 15.79 2.18 16.43
CA SER A 106 16.43 0.95 16.87
C SER A 106 15.44 0.01 17.54
N PRO A 107 15.30 -1.26 17.10
CA PRO A 107 14.51 -2.26 17.82
C PRO A 107 15.08 -2.59 19.21
N PHE A 108 16.27 -2.05 19.54
CA PHE A 108 16.94 -2.21 20.83
C PHE A 108 16.67 -1.05 21.81
N SER A 109 15.88 -0.03 21.41
CA SER A 109 15.33 0.94 22.36
C SER A 109 14.05 0.36 22.97
N SER A 110 14.10 0.05 24.27
CA SER A 110 12.93 -0.42 25.02
C SER A 110 11.78 0.59 24.99
N GLU A 111 12.10 1.88 25.06
CA GLU A 111 11.16 3.00 25.05
C GLU A 111 10.42 3.07 23.73
N TYR A 112 11.15 2.98 22.61
CA TYR A 112 10.54 2.93 21.28
C TYR A 112 9.65 1.69 21.10
N VAL A 113 10.13 0.50 21.50
CA VAL A 113 9.35 -0.74 21.39
C VAL A 113 8.05 -0.63 22.18
N GLN A 114 8.10 -0.13 23.43
CA GLN A 114 6.89 0.05 24.25
C GLN A 114 5.96 1.13 23.69
N TRP A 115 6.51 2.24 23.19
CA TRP A 115 5.73 3.29 22.54
C TRP A 115 5.00 2.74 21.31
N LYS A 116 5.72 2.05 20.42
CA LYS A 116 5.17 1.50 19.17
C LYS A 116 4.11 0.44 19.44
N LYS A 117 4.35 -0.46 20.40
CA LYS A 117 3.36 -1.46 20.84
C LYS A 117 2.07 -0.79 21.32
N SER A 118 2.20 0.23 22.16
CA SER A 118 1.06 0.99 22.69
C SER A 118 0.30 1.74 21.58
N ALA A 119 1.02 2.35 20.65
CA ALA A 119 0.44 3.05 19.50
C ALA A 119 -0.33 2.09 18.59
N MET A 120 0.23 0.92 18.28
CA MET A 120 -0.44 -0.10 17.47
C MET A 120 -1.65 -0.71 18.17
N ALA A 121 -1.57 -0.99 19.48
CA ALA A 121 -2.70 -1.47 20.26
C ALA A 121 -3.86 -0.45 20.25
N LYS A 122 -3.54 0.83 20.45
CA LYS A 122 -4.52 1.92 20.36
C LYS A 122 -5.13 2.02 18.96
N LEU A 123 -4.31 1.94 17.91
CA LEU A 123 -4.75 1.99 16.51
C LEU A 123 -5.83 0.94 16.21
N VAL A 124 -5.60 -0.32 16.59
CA VAL A 124 -6.54 -1.42 16.31
C VAL A 124 -7.77 -1.40 17.23
N ALA A 125 -7.66 -0.80 18.41
CA ALA A 125 -8.78 -0.59 19.31
C ALA A 125 -9.73 0.51 18.80
N GLU A 126 -9.15 1.59 18.27
CA GLU A 126 -9.91 2.74 17.83
C GLU A 126 -10.53 2.48 16.46
N TYR A 127 -9.74 2.10 15.45
CA TYR A 127 -10.18 2.07 14.05
C TYR A 127 -10.65 0.68 13.62
N PRO A 128 -11.67 0.58 12.73
CA PRO A 128 -12.28 -0.68 12.37
C PRO A 128 -11.46 -1.38 11.28
N PHE A 129 -10.16 -1.58 11.48
CA PHE A 129 -9.36 -2.37 10.55
C PHE A 129 -9.71 -3.87 10.64
N ASP A 130 -9.68 -4.54 9.50
CA ASP A 130 -9.89 -5.99 9.38
C ASP A 130 -8.59 -6.77 9.61
N GLY A 131 -7.46 -6.13 9.32
CA GLY A 131 -6.14 -6.69 9.53
C GLY A 131 -5.10 -5.62 9.85
N ILE A 132 -3.96 -6.05 10.39
CA ILE A 132 -2.80 -5.20 10.61
C ILE A 132 -1.54 -5.85 10.05
N GLU A 133 -0.60 -5.02 9.64
CA GLU A 133 0.70 -5.45 9.16
C GLU A 133 1.77 -4.43 9.49
N ILE A 134 3.01 -4.91 9.54
CA ILE A 134 4.18 -4.07 9.76
C ILE A 134 5.03 -4.13 8.49
N ALA A 135 4.99 -3.06 7.70
CA ALA A 135 5.83 -2.90 6.52
C ALA A 135 7.23 -2.44 6.93
N GLU A 136 8.25 -2.83 6.17
CA GLU A 136 9.64 -2.41 6.37
C GLU A 136 10.19 -2.56 7.82
N PRO A 137 10.05 -3.70 8.51
CA PRO A 137 10.59 -3.88 9.87
C PRO A 137 12.07 -4.30 9.89
N TYR A 138 12.85 -4.03 8.83
CA TYR A 138 14.17 -4.62 8.59
C TYR A 138 15.30 -3.61 8.64
N PHE A 139 16.53 -4.06 8.90
CA PHE A 139 17.65 -3.13 9.00
C PHE A 139 18.01 -2.47 7.64
N PRO A 140 18.40 -1.18 7.63
CA PRO A 140 18.85 -0.47 6.42
C PRO A 140 20.22 -0.99 5.94
N GLU A 141 20.56 -0.94 4.65
CA GLU A 141 19.75 -1.24 3.45
C GLU A 141 20.54 -2.32 2.67
N TRP A 142 19.96 -2.91 1.62
CA TRP A 142 20.69 -3.85 0.73
C TRP A 142 22.05 -3.32 0.24
N GLY A 143 23.08 -4.16 0.33
CA GLY A 143 24.48 -3.79 0.10
C GLY A 143 25.01 -2.81 1.14
N GLY A 144 24.45 -2.83 2.36
CA GLY A 144 24.62 -1.77 3.35
C GLY A 144 26.06 -1.56 3.79
N ILE A 145 26.85 -2.63 3.89
CA ILE A 145 28.27 -2.53 4.31
C ILE A 145 29.06 -1.76 3.26
N GLU A 146 28.92 -2.12 1.98
CA GLU A 146 29.65 -1.49 0.87
C GLU A 146 29.19 -0.04 0.61
N ARG A 147 27.89 0.22 0.77
CA ARG A 147 27.30 1.54 0.57
C ARG A 147 27.46 2.46 1.79
N GLY A 148 27.89 1.91 2.93
CA GLY A 148 28.03 2.62 4.20
C GLY A 148 26.70 2.91 4.91
N VAL A 149 25.59 2.27 4.53
CA VAL A 149 24.28 2.47 5.18
C VAL A 149 23.89 1.32 6.10
N TYR A 150 24.84 0.42 6.39
CA TYR A 150 24.64 -0.68 7.33
C TYR A 150 24.43 -0.17 8.75
N GLY A 151 23.40 -0.70 9.41
CA GLY A 151 23.12 -0.50 10.83
C GLY A 151 22.19 -1.60 11.35
N ASP A 152 21.78 -1.58 12.61
CA ASP A 152 22.15 -0.64 13.66
C ASP A 152 23.53 -1.01 14.24
N ILE A 153 24.48 -0.07 14.20
CA ILE A 153 25.80 -0.19 14.83
C ILE A 153 25.92 0.73 16.05
N GLY A 154 24.81 1.22 16.59
CA GLY A 154 24.76 2.20 17.66
C GLY A 154 25.02 1.62 19.05
N PRO A 155 25.08 2.48 20.09
CA PRO A 155 25.28 2.04 21.48
C PRO A 155 24.22 1.03 21.97
N LEU A 156 22.96 1.15 21.51
CA LEU A 156 21.87 0.24 21.89
C LEU A 156 22.14 -1.18 21.39
N ALA A 157 22.41 -1.33 20.08
CA ALA A 157 22.75 -2.62 19.47
C ALA A 157 24.04 -3.22 20.06
N ARG A 158 25.08 -2.40 20.28
CA ARG A 158 26.35 -2.83 20.90
C ARG A 158 26.14 -3.43 22.29
N ARG A 159 25.38 -2.72 23.14
CA ARG A 159 25.07 -3.19 24.50
C ARG A 159 24.32 -4.51 24.46
N GLU A 160 23.25 -4.57 23.67
CA GLU A 160 22.39 -5.75 23.62
C GLU A 160 23.10 -6.98 23.04
N PHE A 161 23.94 -6.79 22.01
CA PHE A 161 24.75 -7.88 21.47
C PHE A 161 25.71 -8.46 22.51
N ARG A 162 26.38 -7.58 23.28
CA ARG A 162 27.28 -7.98 24.35
C ARG A 162 26.54 -8.72 25.46
N GLU A 163 25.40 -8.21 25.90
CA GLU A 163 24.58 -8.84 26.95
C GLU A 163 24.09 -10.23 26.53
N ARG A 164 23.67 -10.38 25.26
CA ARG A 164 23.08 -11.61 24.77
C ARG A 164 24.08 -12.69 24.39
N PHE A 165 25.21 -12.32 23.79
CA PHE A 165 26.19 -13.27 23.27
C PHE A 165 27.49 -13.32 24.07
N GLY A 166 27.74 -12.37 24.98
CA GLY A 166 29.03 -12.24 25.65
C GLY A 166 30.17 -11.88 24.70
N LEU A 167 29.84 -11.32 23.53
CA LEU A 167 30.77 -10.98 22.45
C LEU A 167 30.78 -9.48 22.17
N GLU A 168 31.89 -8.98 21.67
CA GLU A 168 31.97 -7.63 21.12
C GLU A 168 31.37 -7.60 19.71
N MET A 169 30.65 -6.52 19.40
CA MET A 169 30.10 -6.30 18.06
C MET A 169 31.25 -6.25 17.04
N PRO A 170 31.12 -6.91 15.87
CA PRO A 170 32.15 -6.84 14.83
C PRO A 170 32.44 -5.40 14.39
N ASP A 171 33.69 -5.14 14.01
CA ASP A 171 34.03 -3.90 13.32
C ASP A 171 33.70 -4.00 11.82
N PHE A 172 33.01 -2.99 11.31
CA PHE A 172 32.58 -2.90 9.92
C PHE A 172 33.33 -1.82 9.13
N ARG A 173 34.27 -1.08 9.75
CA ARG A 173 34.90 0.11 9.18
C ARG A 173 36.36 -0.12 8.80
N ASN A 174 37.12 -0.82 9.63
CA ASN A 174 38.56 -0.93 9.53
C ASN A 174 39.02 -2.39 9.34
N PRO A 175 39.41 -2.78 8.11
CA PRO A 175 39.97 -4.09 7.82
C PRO A 175 41.22 -4.45 8.62
N ASP A 176 41.93 -3.50 9.22
CA ASP A 176 43.12 -3.77 10.02
C ASP A 176 42.80 -4.22 11.45
N PHE A 177 41.59 -3.94 11.96
CA PHE A 177 41.22 -4.32 13.32
C PHE A 177 41.07 -5.84 13.47
N PRO A 178 41.44 -6.44 14.62
CA PRO A 178 41.34 -7.88 14.84
C PRO A 178 39.90 -8.42 14.78
N ASP A 179 38.93 -7.60 15.16
CA ASP A 179 37.49 -7.88 15.20
C ASP A 179 36.75 -7.43 13.93
N TYR A 180 37.48 -7.08 12.87
CA TYR A 180 36.88 -6.82 11.56
C TYR A 180 36.00 -8.00 11.13
N TYR A 181 34.77 -7.74 10.67
CA TYR A 181 33.74 -8.76 10.47
C TYR A 181 34.15 -9.96 9.60
N LYS A 182 35.11 -9.78 8.67
CA LYS A 182 35.65 -10.86 7.83
C LYS A 182 36.73 -11.73 8.50
N LYS A 183 37.28 -11.31 9.64
CA LYS A 183 38.37 -12.02 10.36
C LYS A 183 37.85 -12.96 11.45
N ASN A 184 36.64 -12.73 11.95
CA ASN A 184 36.02 -13.57 12.97
C ASN A 184 34.63 -14.05 12.51
N PRO A 185 34.57 -15.14 11.72
CA PRO A 185 33.32 -15.62 11.14
C PRO A 185 32.29 -16.06 12.19
N ASP A 186 32.72 -16.60 13.33
CA ASP A 186 31.81 -17.06 14.39
C ASP A 186 31.07 -15.88 15.05
N THR A 187 31.79 -14.81 15.38
CA THR A 187 31.17 -13.58 15.89
C THR A 187 30.27 -12.94 14.84
N TYR A 188 30.67 -12.98 13.57
CA TYR A 188 29.86 -12.41 12.50
C TYR A 188 28.56 -13.19 12.25
N GLU A 189 28.60 -14.52 12.31
CA GLU A 189 27.39 -15.35 12.25
C GLU A 189 26.47 -15.09 13.44
N ALA A 190 27.04 -14.94 14.65
CA ALA A 190 26.28 -14.53 15.83
C ALA A 190 25.63 -13.15 15.63
N TRP A 191 26.32 -12.20 15.00
CA TRP A 191 25.79 -10.88 14.66
C TRP A 191 24.63 -10.94 13.64
N ILE A 192 24.74 -11.77 12.60
CA ILE A 192 23.64 -11.96 11.64
C ILE A 192 22.42 -12.56 12.35
N ARG A 193 22.61 -13.59 13.18
CA ARG A 193 21.53 -14.19 13.98
C ARG A 193 20.91 -13.16 14.93
N PHE A 194 21.72 -12.35 15.59
CA PHE A 194 21.25 -11.27 16.48
C PHE A 194 20.30 -10.31 15.76
N ARG A 195 20.65 -9.87 14.55
CA ARG A 195 19.81 -8.98 13.75
C ARG A 195 18.50 -9.64 13.32
N VAL A 196 18.54 -10.89 12.88
CA VAL A 196 17.33 -11.67 12.55
C VAL A 196 16.39 -11.77 13.76
N ASP A 197 16.94 -12.11 14.91
CA ASP A 197 16.15 -12.24 16.14
C ASP A 197 15.58 -10.88 16.60
N ALA A 198 16.29 -9.78 16.34
CA ALA A 198 15.82 -8.44 16.66
C ALA A 198 14.59 -8.04 15.82
N VAL A 199 14.64 -8.27 14.50
CA VAL A 199 13.50 -8.02 13.59
C VAL A 199 12.30 -8.87 14.01
N ASN A 200 12.50 -10.18 14.17
CA ASN A 200 11.43 -11.09 14.56
C ASN A 200 10.88 -10.80 15.95
N GLY A 201 11.75 -10.45 16.90
CA GLY A 201 11.40 -10.09 18.27
C GLY A 201 10.57 -8.80 18.32
N PHE A 202 10.98 -7.78 17.59
CA PHE A 202 10.26 -6.51 17.45
C PHE A 202 8.84 -6.73 16.95
N ILE A 203 8.66 -7.38 15.80
CA ILE A 203 7.33 -7.64 15.23
C ILE A 203 6.50 -8.48 16.20
N ASN A 204 7.10 -9.51 16.80
CA ASN A 204 6.40 -10.36 17.75
C ASN A 204 5.96 -9.62 19.01
N GLU A 205 6.75 -8.68 19.53
CA GLU A 205 6.38 -7.88 20.70
C GLU A 205 5.16 -6.99 20.40
N MET A 206 5.08 -6.41 19.20
CA MET A 206 3.96 -5.57 18.79
C MET A 206 2.67 -6.38 18.62
N ILE A 207 2.79 -7.58 18.05
CA ILE A 207 1.64 -8.44 17.75
C ILE A 207 1.20 -9.27 18.95
N ASN A 208 2.13 -9.99 19.56
CA ASN A 208 1.89 -11.04 20.56
C ASN A 208 2.37 -10.67 21.97
N GLY A 209 3.07 -9.55 22.16
CA GLY A 209 3.51 -9.10 23.48
C GLY A 209 2.33 -8.70 24.37
N ILE A 210 2.57 -8.63 25.68
CA ILE A 210 1.55 -8.19 26.64
C ILE A 210 1.17 -6.74 26.33
N GLY A 211 -0.12 -6.47 26.20
CA GLY A 211 -0.69 -5.19 25.75
C GLY A 211 -0.52 -4.94 24.25
N GLY A 212 -0.12 -5.95 23.47
CA GLY A 212 0.03 -5.87 22.02
C GLY A 212 -1.29 -5.99 21.26
N VAL A 213 -1.18 -6.09 19.94
CA VAL A 213 -2.34 -6.10 19.03
C VAL A 213 -3.31 -7.24 19.33
N ARG A 214 -2.82 -8.49 19.43
CA ARG A 214 -3.73 -9.65 19.57
C ARG A 214 -4.41 -9.72 20.93
N GLU A 215 -3.83 -9.16 21.97
CA GLU A 215 -4.51 -9.02 23.26
C GLU A 215 -5.64 -7.99 23.18
N THR A 216 -5.41 -6.91 22.41
CA THR A 216 -6.36 -5.80 22.25
C THR A 216 -7.51 -6.13 21.29
N ARG A 217 -7.20 -6.81 20.19
CA ARG A 217 -8.14 -7.27 19.16
C ARG A 217 -7.83 -8.71 18.78
N PRO A 218 -8.35 -9.71 19.51
CA PRO A 218 -8.09 -11.12 19.23
C PRO A 218 -8.62 -11.61 17.88
N ASP A 219 -9.57 -10.89 17.30
CA ASP A 219 -10.22 -11.17 16.01
C ASP A 219 -9.46 -10.61 14.81
N ILE A 220 -8.50 -9.69 15.01
CA ILE A 220 -7.81 -9.02 13.91
C ILE A 220 -6.87 -9.98 13.18
N LEU A 221 -6.85 -9.87 11.86
CA LEU A 221 -5.88 -10.59 11.04
C LEU A 221 -4.50 -9.93 11.13
N VAL A 222 -3.45 -10.74 11.01
CA VAL A 222 -2.07 -10.26 11.05
C VAL A 222 -1.34 -10.71 9.80
N ALA A 223 -0.69 -9.78 9.11
CA ALA A 223 0.28 -10.09 8.07
C ALA A 223 1.70 -9.76 8.52
N THR A 224 2.67 -10.54 8.06
CA THR A 224 4.09 -10.16 8.14
C THR A 224 4.68 -9.97 6.76
N TRP A 225 5.70 -9.13 6.70
CA TRP A 225 6.35 -8.72 5.46
C TRP A 225 7.84 -9.06 5.54
N SER A 226 8.34 -9.74 4.51
CA SER A 226 9.77 -9.84 4.24
C SER A 226 10.06 -9.30 2.84
N LEU A 227 11.32 -9.00 2.57
CA LEU A 227 11.76 -8.62 1.22
C LEU A 227 12.02 -9.87 0.38
N ALA A 228 11.91 -9.70 -0.93
CA ALA A 228 12.40 -10.62 -1.93
C ALA A 228 13.18 -9.84 -3.00
N VAL A 229 14.27 -10.46 -3.48
CA VAL A 229 15.15 -9.88 -4.48
C VAL A 229 15.80 -10.97 -5.33
N ASP A 230 15.96 -10.72 -6.62
CA ASP A 230 16.71 -11.57 -7.54
C ASP A 230 18.18 -11.16 -7.60
N ALA A 231 18.97 -11.67 -6.65
CA ALA A 231 20.42 -11.57 -6.59
C ALA A 231 21.12 -12.90 -6.94
N GLY A 232 20.41 -13.80 -7.64
CA GLY A 232 20.91 -15.14 -7.96
C GLY A 232 20.82 -16.12 -6.77
N PRO A 233 21.68 -17.15 -6.73
CA PRO A 233 21.58 -18.24 -5.74
C PRO A 233 21.67 -17.80 -4.27
N ASP A 234 22.28 -16.64 -4.00
CA ASP A 234 22.53 -16.15 -2.65
C ASP A 234 21.45 -15.18 -2.12
N SER A 235 20.36 -14.93 -2.85
CA SER A 235 19.34 -13.93 -2.47
C SER A 235 18.86 -14.04 -1.01
N VAL A 236 18.53 -15.25 -0.56
CA VAL A 236 18.05 -15.50 0.81
C VAL A 236 19.14 -15.20 1.84
N LYS A 237 20.38 -15.64 1.55
CA LYS A 237 21.52 -15.45 2.44
C LYS A 237 21.86 -13.97 2.58
N LEU A 238 21.90 -13.24 1.46
CA LEU A 238 22.21 -11.82 1.44
C LEU A 238 21.14 -10.99 2.15
N LEU A 239 19.85 -11.30 1.98
CA LEU A 239 18.78 -10.60 2.73
C LEU A 239 18.89 -10.80 4.24
N LYS A 240 19.27 -12.01 4.65
CA LYS A 240 19.53 -12.32 6.05
C LYS A 240 20.72 -11.52 6.60
N GLU A 241 21.80 -11.47 5.83
CA GLU A 241 23.04 -10.77 6.19
C GLU A 241 22.87 -9.25 6.22
N ASP A 242 22.29 -8.67 5.17
CA ASP A 242 22.21 -7.22 5.01
C ASP A 242 21.13 -6.60 5.89
N GLN A 243 19.97 -7.27 6.02
CA GLN A 243 18.76 -6.63 6.56
C GLN A 243 18.13 -7.39 7.74
N GLY A 244 18.70 -8.52 8.14
CA GLY A 244 18.18 -9.32 9.25
C GLY A 244 16.84 -9.99 8.93
N LEU A 245 16.58 -10.31 7.66
CA LEU A 245 15.33 -10.93 7.23
C LEU A 245 15.48 -12.43 7.03
N ASP A 246 14.64 -13.20 7.71
CA ASP A 246 14.49 -14.65 7.52
C ASP A 246 13.00 -14.99 7.67
N ALA A 247 12.32 -15.13 6.53
CA ALA A 247 10.87 -15.30 6.50
C ALA A 247 10.37 -16.52 7.30
N PRO A 248 10.99 -17.72 7.21
CA PRO A 248 10.53 -18.86 8.00
C PRO A 248 10.60 -18.62 9.51
N SER A 249 11.70 -18.04 10.03
CA SER A 249 11.80 -17.73 11.46
C SER A 249 10.81 -16.64 11.89
N MET A 250 10.56 -15.64 11.04
CA MET A 250 9.54 -14.62 11.28
C MET A 250 8.14 -15.24 11.39
N ILE A 251 7.78 -16.11 10.44
CA ILE A 251 6.49 -16.82 10.43
C ILE A 251 6.38 -17.71 11.67
N ALA A 252 7.42 -18.47 12.00
CA ALA A 252 7.44 -19.34 13.18
C ALA A 252 7.18 -18.56 14.48
N LYS A 253 7.78 -17.37 14.60
CA LYS A 253 7.72 -16.53 15.80
C LYS A 253 6.39 -15.79 15.91
N VAL A 254 5.99 -15.08 14.85
CA VAL A 254 4.82 -14.18 14.87
C VAL A 254 3.50 -14.94 14.65
N ARG A 255 3.55 -16.03 13.89
CA ARG A 255 2.39 -16.85 13.47
C ARG A 255 1.31 -16.02 12.75
N PRO A 256 1.63 -15.33 11.64
CA PRO A 256 0.67 -14.50 10.93
C PRO A 256 -0.41 -15.33 10.22
N ASN A 257 -1.47 -14.67 9.78
CA ASN A 257 -2.51 -15.23 8.93
C ASN A 257 -2.09 -15.27 7.45
N ILE A 258 -1.19 -14.40 7.02
CA ILE A 258 -0.63 -14.31 5.66
C ILE A 258 0.79 -13.72 5.71
N HIS A 259 1.65 -14.10 4.78
CA HIS A 259 2.99 -13.53 4.65
C HIS A 259 3.22 -12.90 3.27
N TYR A 260 3.68 -11.65 3.24
CA TYR A 260 3.99 -10.91 2.02
C TYR A 260 5.49 -10.96 1.69
N LEU A 261 5.78 -11.22 0.42
CA LEU A 261 7.08 -10.97 -0.21
C LEU A 261 7.04 -9.59 -0.87
N GLN A 262 7.72 -8.62 -0.28
CA GLN A 262 7.87 -7.26 -0.81
C GLN A 262 9.01 -7.22 -1.82
N THR A 263 8.74 -6.68 -3.00
CA THR A 263 9.78 -6.49 -4.01
C THR A 263 10.78 -5.47 -3.53
N HIS A 264 12.07 -5.82 -3.55
CA HIS A 264 13.12 -4.92 -3.11
C HIS A 264 13.61 -3.97 -4.22
N TRP A 265 14.30 -2.88 -3.82
CA TRP A 265 14.72 -1.80 -4.73
C TRP A 265 15.68 -2.20 -5.84
N PRO A 266 16.57 -3.20 -5.68
CA PRO A 266 17.39 -3.65 -6.80
C PRO A 266 16.54 -4.17 -7.96
N ASP A 267 15.35 -4.73 -7.67
CA ASP A 267 14.43 -5.21 -8.70
C ASP A 267 13.45 -4.13 -9.15
N TRP A 268 12.70 -3.50 -8.25
CA TRP A 268 11.70 -2.52 -8.70
C TRP A 268 12.31 -1.29 -9.36
N GLY A 269 13.55 -0.93 -9.03
CA GLY A 269 14.27 0.17 -9.67
C GLY A 269 14.54 -0.05 -11.16
N ARG A 270 14.39 -1.29 -11.64
CA ARG A 270 14.61 -1.66 -13.04
C ARG A 270 13.39 -1.30 -13.90
N GLY A 271 13.60 -0.37 -14.82
CA GLY A 271 12.58 0.01 -15.82
C GLY A 271 12.15 -1.18 -16.68
N ASP A 272 13.08 -2.07 -17.01
CA ASP A 272 12.91 -3.26 -17.84
C ASP A 272 12.43 -4.51 -17.08
N LEU A 273 12.12 -4.40 -15.78
CA LEU A 273 11.66 -5.54 -14.98
C LEU A 273 10.42 -6.19 -15.63
N PRO A 274 10.49 -7.47 -16.05
CA PRO A 274 9.37 -8.15 -16.69
C PRO A 274 8.24 -8.37 -15.69
N ALA A 275 6.99 -8.51 -16.14
CA ALA A 275 5.84 -8.63 -15.25
C ALA A 275 5.82 -9.94 -14.44
N ASP A 276 6.52 -10.98 -14.89
CA ASP A 276 6.60 -12.29 -14.25
C ASP A 276 7.89 -12.49 -13.43
N TYR A 277 8.62 -11.41 -13.13
CA TYR A 277 9.87 -11.43 -12.35
C TYR A 277 9.75 -12.15 -11.00
N VAL A 278 8.56 -12.17 -10.40
CA VAL A 278 8.28 -12.88 -9.14
C VAL A 278 8.54 -14.38 -9.21
N LYS A 279 8.63 -14.97 -10.41
CA LYS A 279 9.11 -16.35 -10.61
C LYS A 279 10.52 -16.55 -10.07
N ASN A 280 11.35 -15.51 -10.07
CA ASN A 280 12.71 -15.54 -9.57
C ASN A 280 12.76 -15.52 -8.03
N TYR A 281 11.64 -15.26 -7.35
CA TYR A 281 11.53 -15.33 -5.89
C TYR A 281 11.28 -16.75 -5.36
N ARG A 282 11.33 -17.75 -6.25
CA ARG A 282 11.18 -19.16 -5.89
C ARG A 282 12.05 -19.61 -4.70
N PRO A 283 13.33 -19.19 -4.53
CA PRO A 283 14.10 -19.58 -3.35
C PRO A 283 13.43 -19.18 -2.02
N PHE A 284 12.79 -18.01 -1.95
CA PHE A 284 12.05 -17.57 -0.76
C PHE A 284 10.79 -18.40 -0.56
N ILE A 285 10.03 -18.63 -1.64
CA ILE A 285 8.79 -19.41 -1.62
C ILE A 285 9.08 -20.85 -1.17
N ASP A 286 10.07 -21.51 -1.77
CA ASP A 286 10.44 -22.89 -1.47
C ASP A 286 10.91 -23.03 -0.01
N GLN A 287 11.70 -22.06 0.47
CA GLN A 287 12.15 -22.02 1.87
C GLN A 287 10.96 -21.95 2.84
N ILE A 288 10.00 -21.05 2.60
CA ILE A 288 8.80 -20.92 3.43
C ILE A 288 7.93 -22.18 3.35
N ARG A 289 7.62 -22.66 2.15
CA ARG A 289 6.75 -23.81 1.91
C ARG A 289 7.30 -25.10 2.53
N SER A 290 8.62 -25.25 2.62
CA SER A 290 9.25 -26.40 3.28
C SER A 290 8.90 -26.54 4.77
N GLN A 291 8.56 -25.43 5.45
CA GLN A 291 8.24 -25.39 6.89
C GLN A 291 6.77 -25.05 7.15
N PHE A 292 6.15 -24.27 6.26
CA PHE A 292 4.80 -23.75 6.35
C PHE A 292 4.06 -23.98 5.02
N PRO A 293 3.69 -25.24 4.69
CA PRO A 293 3.06 -25.55 3.41
C PRO A 293 1.71 -24.83 3.22
N GLU A 294 0.96 -24.66 4.31
CA GLU A 294 -0.42 -24.13 4.29
C GLU A 294 -0.53 -22.62 4.53
N ILE A 295 0.57 -21.91 4.81
CA ILE A 295 0.45 -20.46 5.07
C ILE A 295 0.08 -19.71 3.79
N PRO A 296 -0.95 -18.85 3.78
CA PRO A 296 -1.19 -17.96 2.65
C PRO A 296 0.06 -17.10 2.39
N LEU A 297 0.51 -17.06 1.14
CA LEU A 297 1.57 -16.15 0.70
C LEU A 297 0.97 -15.08 -0.20
N ALA A 298 1.52 -13.88 -0.12
CA ALA A 298 1.22 -12.81 -1.03
C ALA A 298 2.50 -12.14 -1.53
N VAL A 299 2.37 -11.33 -2.59
CA VAL A 299 3.49 -10.60 -3.17
C VAL A 299 3.12 -9.15 -3.42
N GLN A 300 4.09 -8.26 -3.21
CA GLN A 300 3.94 -6.83 -3.50
C GLN A 300 4.83 -6.44 -4.69
N ALA A 301 4.30 -5.58 -5.56
CA ALA A 301 5.05 -4.90 -6.62
C ALA A 301 5.09 -3.39 -6.40
N ASP A 302 6.16 -2.73 -6.81
CA ASP A 302 6.15 -1.28 -7.02
C ASP A 302 5.83 -0.97 -8.49
N ILE A 303 4.89 -0.06 -8.72
CA ILE A 303 4.35 0.23 -10.05
C ILE A 303 4.66 1.64 -10.56
N GLY A 304 5.40 2.47 -9.80
CA GLY A 304 5.69 3.82 -10.26
C GLY A 304 6.45 4.76 -9.34
N SER A 305 7.17 4.29 -8.31
CA SER A 305 7.89 5.17 -7.38
C SER A 305 9.03 5.96 -8.02
N SER A 306 9.51 5.53 -9.19
CA SER A 306 10.46 6.27 -10.03
C SER A 306 9.93 6.44 -11.46
N LYS A 307 10.18 7.61 -12.06
CA LYS A 307 9.80 7.93 -13.45
C LYS A 307 10.27 6.91 -14.46
N THR A 308 11.43 6.29 -14.22
CA THR A 308 12.05 5.31 -15.13
C THR A 308 11.42 3.94 -15.07
N MET A 309 10.52 3.67 -14.12
CA MET A 309 9.94 2.34 -13.91
C MET A 309 8.41 2.30 -13.83
N ILE A 310 7.71 3.37 -14.21
CA ILE A 310 6.24 3.40 -14.27
C ILE A 310 5.71 2.20 -15.08
N LYS A 311 4.96 1.31 -14.43
CA LYS A 311 4.46 0.08 -15.02
C LYS A 311 3.08 0.30 -15.64
N SER A 312 2.89 -0.12 -16.89
CA SER A 312 1.60 0.02 -17.58
C SER A 312 0.50 -0.86 -16.98
N GLY A 313 -0.76 -0.58 -17.33
CA GLY A 313 -1.89 -1.47 -16.98
C GLY A 313 -1.68 -2.90 -17.49
N ASP A 314 -1.16 -3.07 -18.71
CA ASP A 314 -0.83 -4.40 -19.28
C ASP A 314 0.30 -5.10 -18.53
N TRP A 315 1.27 -4.36 -17.99
CA TRP A 315 2.29 -4.93 -17.12
C TRP A 315 1.65 -5.44 -15.83
N LEU A 316 0.78 -4.63 -15.19
CA LEU A 316 0.09 -5.01 -13.97
C LEU A 316 -0.79 -6.25 -14.18
N ASN A 317 -1.59 -6.29 -15.25
CA ASN A 317 -2.42 -7.46 -15.58
C ASN A 317 -1.61 -8.74 -15.76
N ARG A 318 -0.41 -8.67 -16.36
CA ARG A 318 0.49 -9.82 -16.49
C ARG A 318 1.15 -10.20 -15.17
N PHE A 319 1.45 -9.24 -14.30
CA PHE A 319 1.95 -9.50 -12.96
C PHE A 319 0.91 -10.23 -12.11
N ILE A 320 -0.35 -9.80 -12.19
CA ILE A 320 -1.49 -10.45 -11.53
C ILE A 320 -1.58 -11.91 -11.96
N ALA A 321 -1.61 -12.17 -13.27
CA ALA A 321 -1.65 -13.53 -13.80
C ALA A 321 -0.45 -14.37 -13.34
N ALA A 322 0.76 -13.79 -13.33
CA ALA A 322 1.95 -14.48 -12.84
C ALA A 322 1.88 -14.80 -11.33
N ALA A 323 1.31 -13.91 -10.52
CA ALA A 323 1.12 -14.15 -9.10
C ALA A 323 0.09 -15.27 -8.85
N GLU A 324 -1.02 -15.28 -9.59
CA GLU A 324 -2.03 -16.33 -9.56
C GLU A 324 -1.45 -17.70 -9.98
N ASP A 325 -0.69 -17.74 -11.08
CA ASP A 325 -0.02 -18.95 -11.59
C ASP A 325 0.97 -19.55 -10.58
N LEU A 326 1.60 -18.70 -9.77
CA LEU A 326 2.52 -19.12 -8.69
C LEU A 326 1.79 -19.55 -7.41
N GLY A 327 0.46 -19.44 -7.36
CA GLY A 327 -0.36 -19.85 -6.22
C GLY A 327 -0.28 -18.89 -5.03
N PHE A 328 0.02 -17.61 -5.26
CA PHE A 328 -0.15 -16.60 -4.22
C PHE A 328 -1.64 -16.43 -3.88
N ALA A 329 -1.95 -16.33 -2.59
CA ALA A 329 -3.29 -16.11 -2.08
C ALA A 329 -3.81 -14.70 -2.40
N SER A 330 -2.89 -13.73 -2.40
CA SER A 330 -3.16 -12.32 -2.66
C SER A 330 -1.95 -11.68 -3.36
N TRP A 331 -2.17 -10.51 -3.95
CA TRP A 331 -1.12 -9.65 -4.48
C TRP A 331 -1.49 -8.20 -4.21
N THR A 332 -0.49 -7.34 -4.08
CA THR A 332 -0.70 -5.90 -3.92
C THR A 332 0.29 -5.11 -4.75
N ALA A 333 -0.01 -3.84 -5.01
CA ALA A 333 0.94 -2.91 -5.60
C ALA A 333 1.09 -1.66 -4.74
N TYR A 334 2.32 -1.17 -4.63
CA TYR A 334 2.56 0.10 -3.97
C TYR A 334 2.10 1.25 -4.83
N GLU A 335 1.11 1.86 -4.23
CA GLU A 335 0.34 3.05 -4.46
C GLU A 335 -0.53 3.06 -5.72
N TYR A 336 -1.85 3.00 -5.51
CA TYR A 336 -2.86 3.01 -6.56
C TYR A 336 -2.66 4.16 -7.58
N HIS A 337 -2.31 5.37 -7.15
CA HIS A 337 -2.25 6.50 -8.08
C HIS A 337 -0.90 6.70 -8.79
N ILE A 338 0.08 5.79 -8.64
CA ILE A 338 1.39 5.91 -9.29
C ILE A 338 1.57 5.01 -10.52
N GLY A 339 0.62 4.10 -10.77
CA GLY A 339 0.65 3.20 -11.92
C GLY A 339 0.52 3.89 -13.28
N GLY A 340 1.02 3.25 -14.33
CA GLY A 340 0.96 3.71 -15.72
C GLY A 340 -0.44 4.03 -16.21
N TYR A 341 -1.45 3.31 -15.70
CA TYR A 341 -2.85 3.57 -16.05
C TYR A 341 -3.30 4.99 -15.68
N MET A 342 -2.72 5.61 -14.66
CA MET A 342 -3.06 7.00 -14.32
C MET A 342 -2.70 7.95 -15.44
N TYR A 343 -1.54 7.72 -16.07
CA TYR A 343 -0.94 8.58 -17.07
C TYR A 343 -1.39 8.28 -18.50
N ASP A 344 -1.59 7.00 -18.81
CA ASP A 344 -1.74 6.53 -20.20
C ASP A 344 -3.20 6.25 -20.59
N THR A 345 -4.10 6.04 -19.62
CA THR A 345 -5.53 5.81 -19.91
C THR A 345 -6.30 7.12 -19.97
N ARG A 346 -7.48 7.12 -20.59
CA ARG A 346 -8.40 8.26 -20.58
C ARG A 346 -9.35 8.17 -19.38
N PRO A 347 -9.91 9.30 -18.90
CA PRO A 347 -11.07 9.23 -18.03
C PRO A 347 -12.25 8.65 -18.83
N GLU A 348 -12.84 7.57 -18.33
CA GLU A 348 -13.93 6.83 -18.96
C GLU A 348 -15.07 6.63 -17.96
N PRO A 349 -16.34 6.89 -18.33
CA PRO A 349 -17.48 6.53 -17.48
C PRO A 349 -17.55 5.02 -17.29
N VAL A 350 -17.56 4.58 -16.03
CA VAL A 350 -17.67 3.15 -15.66
C VAL A 350 -19.03 2.81 -15.07
N ASN A 351 -19.76 3.82 -14.58
CA ASN A 351 -21.10 3.65 -14.07
C ASN A 351 -21.86 4.96 -14.20
N TRP A 352 -23.16 4.88 -14.51
CA TRP A 352 -24.02 6.06 -14.53
C TRP A 352 -25.44 5.65 -14.19
N SER A 353 -26.15 6.53 -13.48
CA SER A 353 -27.53 6.26 -13.11
C SER A 353 -28.32 7.53 -12.89
N ARG A 354 -29.64 7.43 -13.10
CA ARG A 354 -30.60 8.46 -12.72
C ARG A 354 -31.00 8.28 -11.25
N LYS A 355 -30.94 9.37 -10.49
CA LYS A 355 -31.31 9.46 -9.07
C LYS A 355 -32.55 10.34 -8.91
N GLY A 356 -33.71 9.77 -9.25
CA GLY A 356 -34.99 10.49 -9.22
C GLY A 356 -35.24 11.31 -10.50
N LYS A 357 -36.15 12.28 -10.43
CA LYS A 357 -36.62 12.99 -11.63
C LYS A 357 -35.57 13.91 -12.25
N HIS A 358 -34.75 14.55 -11.43
CA HIS A 358 -33.93 15.69 -11.85
C HIS A 358 -32.43 15.45 -11.74
N ASN A 359 -31.99 14.34 -11.14
CA ASN A 359 -30.58 14.10 -10.89
C ASN A 359 -30.07 12.89 -11.66
N ILE A 360 -28.86 12.99 -12.16
CA ILE A 360 -28.06 11.88 -12.65
C ILE A 360 -26.67 11.94 -12.03
N VAL A 361 -26.04 10.77 -11.94
CA VAL A 361 -24.67 10.61 -11.47
C VAL A 361 -23.90 9.84 -12.53
N ILE A 362 -22.71 10.32 -12.85
CA ILE A 362 -21.74 9.67 -13.73
C ILE A 362 -20.45 9.44 -12.93
N SER A 363 -20.03 8.20 -12.82
CA SER A 363 -18.79 7.80 -12.16
C SER A 363 -17.76 7.39 -13.22
N PHE A 364 -16.53 7.87 -13.06
CA PHE A 364 -15.40 7.61 -13.93
C PHE A 364 -14.45 6.58 -13.30
N ASN A 365 -13.65 5.93 -14.15
CA ASN A 365 -12.57 5.01 -13.74
C ASN A 365 -11.47 5.69 -12.92
N LYS A 366 -11.36 7.02 -12.97
CA LYS A 366 -10.40 7.83 -12.23
C LYS A 366 -10.91 9.23 -11.97
N ARG A 367 -10.18 9.99 -11.15
CA ARG A 367 -10.47 11.39 -10.85
C ARG A 367 -10.56 12.27 -12.11
N VAL A 368 -11.58 13.12 -12.17
CA VAL A 368 -11.79 14.10 -13.25
C VAL A 368 -11.53 15.53 -12.75
N ASP A 369 -11.09 16.39 -13.67
CA ASP A 369 -10.87 17.80 -13.40
C ASP A 369 -12.18 18.55 -13.20
N VAL A 370 -12.25 19.33 -12.12
CA VAL A 370 -13.47 20.04 -11.69
C VAL A 370 -13.90 21.07 -12.74
N ASN A 371 -12.97 21.77 -13.38
CA ASN A 371 -13.32 22.86 -14.29
C ASN A 371 -13.90 22.35 -15.60
N SER A 372 -13.26 21.33 -16.20
CA SER A 372 -13.75 20.69 -17.42
C SER A 372 -15.05 19.93 -17.17
N ALA A 373 -15.17 19.22 -16.04
CA ALA A 373 -16.40 18.51 -15.69
C ALA A 373 -17.56 19.46 -15.31
N ALA A 374 -17.31 20.63 -14.72
CA ALA A 374 -18.35 21.60 -14.38
C ALA A 374 -18.86 22.43 -15.57
N ASN A 375 -18.25 22.29 -16.76
CA ASN A 375 -18.66 23.05 -17.93
C ASN A 375 -19.92 22.43 -18.58
N SER A 376 -21.05 23.15 -18.53
CA SER A 376 -22.33 22.69 -19.10
C SER A 376 -22.28 22.40 -20.59
N ALA A 377 -21.39 23.05 -21.35
CA ALA A 377 -21.23 22.81 -22.78
C ALA A 377 -20.68 21.42 -23.12
N ASN A 378 -20.14 20.72 -22.13
CA ASN A 378 -19.60 19.37 -22.29
C ASN A 378 -20.67 18.26 -22.22
N TYR A 379 -21.95 18.62 -22.10
CA TYR A 379 -23.06 17.68 -21.96
C TYR A 379 -24.17 17.97 -22.97
N THR A 380 -24.51 16.98 -23.78
CA THR A 380 -25.65 17.05 -24.72
C THR A 380 -26.61 15.92 -24.44
N ILE A 381 -27.90 16.22 -24.23
CA ILE A 381 -28.96 15.22 -24.11
C ILE A 381 -29.43 14.81 -25.50
N LEU A 382 -29.54 13.52 -25.75
CA LEU A 382 -30.17 12.97 -26.94
C LEU A 382 -31.45 12.22 -26.52
N GLU A 383 -32.58 12.65 -27.08
CA GLU A 383 -33.88 12.00 -26.89
C GLU A 383 -34.49 11.70 -28.25
N ASN A 384 -34.76 10.42 -28.54
CA ASN A 384 -35.32 9.98 -29.83
C ASN A 384 -34.52 10.51 -31.05
N GLY A 385 -33.19 10.55 -30.95
CA GLY A 385 -32.29 11.04 -32.00
C GLY A 385 -32.27 12.56 -32.16
N ARG A 386 -32.89 13.32 -31.25
CA ARG A 386 -32.83 14.79 -31.24
C ARG A 386 -31.88 15.26 -30.14
N GLU A 387 -30.87 16.03 -30.54
CA GLU A 387 -29.96 16.69 -29.62
C GLU A 387 -30.61 17.88 -28.95
N ARG A 388 -30.32 18.04 -27.66
CA ARG A 388 -30.73 19.16 -26.84
C ARG A 388 -29.62 19.47 -25.83
N ILE A 389 -29.26 20.75 -25.75
CA ILE A 389 -28.46 21.25 -24.63
C ILE A 389 -29.39 21.36 -23.42
N ALA A 390 -29.05 20.68 -22.33
CA ALA A 390 -29.82 20.76 -21.10
C ALA A 390 -29.48 22.05 -20.35
N ASP A 391 -30.49 22.69 -19.77
CA ASP A 391 -30.27 23.72 -18.77
C ASP A 391 -29.95 23.05 -17.43
N TRP A 392 -28.66 22.97 -17.10
CA TRP A 392 -28.18 22.36 -15.86
C TRP A 392 -28.31 23.36 -14.71
N LYS A 393 -29.15 23.03 -13.74
CA LYS A 393 -29.32 23.81 -12.51
C LYS A 393 -28.09 23.73 -11.62
N SER A 394 -27.47 22.55 -11.54
CA SER A 394 -26.20 22.35 -10.85
C SER A 394 -25.36 21.26 -11.53
N ILE A 395 -24.04 21.46 -11.51
CA ILE A 395 -23.04 20.46 -11.90
C ILE A 395 -22.00 20.43 -10.78
N THR A 396 -21.97 19.34 -10.02
CA THR A 396 -21.02 19.17 -8.90
C THR A 396 -20.07 18.03 -9.20
N VAL A 397 -18.79 18.22 -8.88
CA VAL A 397 -17.73 17.23 -9.10
C VAL A 397 -17.17 16.78 -7.76
N ASP A 398 -17.08 15.48 -7.56
CA ASP A 398 -16.50 14.87 -6.36
C ASP A 398 -15.57 13.72 -6.78
N GLY A 399 -14.29 14.06 -6.97
CA GLY A 399 -13.28 13.08 -7.38
C GLY A 399 -13.55 12.48 -8.74
N ASN A 400 -13.94 11.20 -8.78
CA ASN A 400 -14.33 10.49 -10.00
C ASN A 400 -15.82 10.63 -10.35
N ARG A 401 -16.60 11.43 -9.62
CA ARG A 401 -18.05 11.55 -9.83
C ARG A 401 -18.47 12.92 -10.33
N ILE A 402 -19.47 12.92 -11.18
CA ILE A 402 -20.18 14.10 -11.64
C ILE A 402 -21.65 13.94 -11.31
N PHE A 403 -22.20 14.91 -10.59
CA PHE A 403 -23.61 15.03 -10.26
C PHE A 403 -24.20 16.13 -11.13
N LEU A 404 -25.20 15.79 -11.94
CA LEU A 404 -25.88 16.75 -12.82
C LEU A 404 -27.35 16.85 -12.40
N GLU A 405 -27.83 18.07 -12.19
CA GLU A 405 -29.21 18.37 -11.85
C GLU A 405 -29.86 19.20 -12.96
N SER A 406 -31.01 18.75 -13.47
CA SER A 406 -31.83 19.52 -14.40
C SER A 406 -33.32 19.20 -14.26
N GLU A 407 -34.15 20.23 -14.26
CA GLU A 407 -35.61 20.12 -14.38
C GLU A 407 -36.04 19.61 -15.77
N GLN A 408 -35.12 19.60 -16.73
CA GLN A 408 -35.38 19.32 -18.15
C GLN A 408 -34.97 17.89 -18.57
N LEU A 409 -34.61 17.03 -17.62
CA LEU A 409 -34.32 15.62 -17.92
C LEU A 409 -35.56 14.92 -18.49
N PRO A 410 -35.47 14.24 -19.64
CA PRO A 410 -36.59 13.49 -20.22
C PRO A 410 -37.21 12.51 -19.23
N GLU A 411 -38.54 12.29 -19.28
CA GLU A 411 -39.17 11.27 -18.43
C GLU A 411 -38.86 9.86 -18.91
N GLY A 412 -38.76 9.67 -20.22
CA GLY A 412 -38.40 8.40 -20.87
C GLY A 412 -36.90 8.12 -20.87
N THR A 413 -36.50 7.10 -21.63
CA THR A 413 -35.08 6.80 -21.87
C THR A 413 -34.46 7.93 -22.69
N PHE A 414 -33.26 8.33 -22.32
CA PHE A 414 -32.47 9.33 -23.04
C PHE A 414 -30.99 8.99 -22.94
N GLU A 415 -30.19 9.58 -23.80
CA GLU A 415 -28.74 9.46 -23.75
C GLU A 415 -28.10 10.80 -23.41
N ILE A 416 -26.91 10.76 -22.83
CA ILE A 416 -26.05 11.92 -22.69
C ILE A 416 -24.74 11.65 -23.40
N GLU A 417 -24.39 12.57 -24.28
CA GLU A 417 -23.05 12.69 -24.80
C GLU A 417 -22.21 13.55 -23.86
N ILE A 418 -21.01 13.07 -23.54
CA ILE A 418 -19.98 13.86 -22.84
C ILE A 418 -18.79 14.12 -23.74
N ARG A 419 -18.20 15.31 -23.59
CA ARG A 419 -17.02 15.75 -24.36
C ARG A 419 -16.06 16.53 -23.49
N HIS A 420 -14.78 16.54 -23.84
CA HIS A 420 -13.76 17.42 -23.25
C HIS A 420 -13.60 17.38 -21.71
N ILE A 421 -14.11 16.35 -21.04
CA ILE A 421 -13.83 16.10 -19.62
C ILE A 421 -12.39 15.61 -19.52
N LEU A 422 -11.61 16.24 -18.64
CA LEU A 422 -10.20 15.96 -18.43
C LEU A 422 -9.97 15.20 -17.11
N ASP A 423 -8.82 14.53 -16.99
CA ASP A 423 -8.30 14.05 -15.70
C ASP A 423 -7.43 15.12 -15.00
N THR A 424 -6.78 14.77 -13.89
CA THR A 424 -6.09 15.72 -12.98
C THR A 424 -4.56 15.56 -12.88
N PRO A 425 -3.77 15.94 -13.90
CA PRO A 425 -2.30 15.85 -13.85
C PRO A 425 -1.63 16.62 -12.70
N ASP A 426 -2.26 17.68 -12.19
CA ASP A 426 -1.77 18.46 -11.05
C ASP A 426 -1.71 17.66 -9.74
N ARG A 427 -2.45 16.53 -9.69
CA ARG A 427 -2.55 15.61 -8.54
C ARG A 427 -1.74 14.34 -8.67
N TRP A 428 -1.15 14.07 -9.83
CA TRP A 428 -0.29 12.91 -10.01
C TRP A 428 1.05 13.09 -9.30
N LEU A 429 1.73 11.98 -9.02
CA LEU A 429 3.09 11.99 -8.51
C LEU A 429 4.02 12.73 -9.49
N TYR A 430 3.87 12.45 -10.79
CA TYR A 430 4.61 13.13 -11.86
C TYR A 430 3.71 14.00 -12.72
N LYS A 431 3.97 15.31 -12.68
CA LYS A 431 3.11 16.37 -13.22
C LYS A 431 3.52 16.88 -14.61
N ASP A 432 4.50 16.24 -15.22
CA ASP A 432 5.08 16.61 -16.52
C ASP A 432 4.33 16.01 -17.72
N ARG A 433 3.22 15.30 -17.48
CA ARG A 433 2.36 14.74 -18.50
C ARG A 433 1.10 15.58 -18.70
N ARG A 434 0.57 15.57 -19.92
CA ARG A 434 -0.67 16.31 -20.27
C ARG A 434 -1.89 15.57 -19.74
N ALA A 435 -2.95 16.33 -19.50
CA ALA A 435 -4.25 15.76 -19.18
C ALA A 435 -4.75 14.88 -20.32
N ASN A 436 -5.31 13.73 -19.98
CA ASN A 436 -6.09 12.94 -20.90
C ASN A 436 -7.51 13.48 -20.94
N SER A 437 -8.16 13.34 -22.09
CA SER A 437 -9.58 13.70 -22.24
C SER A 437 -10.39 12.46 -22.58
N VAL A 438 -11.63 12.45 -22.09
CA VAL A 438 -12.66 11.48 -22.48
C VAL A 438 -12.72 11.35 -24.01
N LEU A 439 -13.02 10.16 -24.50
CA LEU A 439 -13.13 9.92 -25.94
C LEU A 439 -14.29 10.74 -26.52
N GLU A 440 -14.08 11.40 -27.66
CA GLU A 440 -15.15 12.09 -28.37
C GLU A 440 -16.25 11.12 -28.78
N GLY A 441 -17.52 11.53 -28.65
CA GLY A 441 -18.66 10.65 -28.90
C GLY A 441 -18.95 9.65 -27.78
N THR A 442 -18.45 9.88 -26.56
CA THR A 442 -18.80 9.04 -25.41
C THR A 442 -20.26 9.25 -25.03
N MET A 443 -21.07 8.21 -25.20
CA MET A 443 -22.52 8.22 -24.97
C MET A 443 -22.90 7.34 -23.77
N MET A 444 -23.85 7.81 -22.97
CA MET A 444 -24.39 7.06 -21.83
C MET A 444 -25.91 7.03 -21.88
N SER A 445 -26.50 5.83 -21.91
CA SER A 445 -27.96 5.67 -21.90
C SER A 445 -28.50 5.64 -20.46
N PHE A 446 -29.49 6.47 -20.19
CA PHE A 446 -30.21 6.57 -18.92
C PHE A 446 -31.62 6.02 -19.07
N SER A 447 -32.01 5.14 -18.15
CA SER A 447 -33.39 4.66 -18.09
C SER A 447 -34.34 5.78 -17.68
N GLY A 448 -35.57 5.74 -18.21
CA GLY A 448 -36.65 6.62 -17.79
C GLY A 448 -37.04 6.45 -16.32
N ILE A 449 -37.94 7.30 -15.83
CA ILE A 449 -38.47 7.19 -14.47
C ILE A 449 -39.31 5.91 -14.39
N THR A 450 -38.81 4.87 -13.73
CA THR A 450 -39.64 3.74 -13.33
C THR A 450 -40.56 4.20 -12.21
N ASN A 451 -41.84 4.35 -12.51
CA ASN A 451 -42.90 4.40 -11.51
C ASN A 451 -42.99 3.04 -10.82
N SER A 452 -42.12 2.75 -9.86
CA SER A 452 -42.37 1.69 -8.89
C SER A 452 -43.41 2.20 -7.89
N PHE A 453 -44.67 2.27 -8.32
CA PHE A 453 -45.80 2.35 -7.43
C PHE A 453 -46.20 0.92 -7.01
N ILE A 454 -45.95 0.62 -5.75
CA ILE A 454 -46.82 -0.12 -4.81
C ILE A 454 -47.61 -1.30 -5.40
N GLU A 455 -47.19 -2.52 -5.07
CA GLU A 455 -48.13 -3.59 -4.71
C GLU A 455 -47.72 -4.22 -3.37
N LYS A 456 -48.48 -3.82 -2.36
CA LYS A 456 -48.76 -4.38 -1.02
C LYS A 456 -47.65 -4.98 -0.17
#